data_AF-A0A2U8I8N1-F1
#
_entry.id   AF-A0A2U8I8N1-F1
#
_cell.length_a   1.000
_cell.length_b   1.000
_cell.length_c   1.000
_cell.angle_alpha   90.00
_cell.angle_beta   90.00
_cell.angle_gamma   90.00
#
_symmetry.space_group_name_H-M   'P 1'
#
loop_
_entity.id
_entity.type
_entity.pdbx_description
1 polymer ?
#
loop_
_entity_poly.entity_id
_entity_poly.type
_entity_poly.pdbx_seq_one_letter_code
_entity_poly.pdbx_strand_id
1 'polypeptide(L)'
;MFQGSITRQRISQQKQIILSLFNYQDWSVKQAILIEEHLRELLRYYPKGHDTFRQLLVYLDNQKIVIPTYRCLQDMFTREFAKESDRLNQLIMLIPEIKQKQLSGLINRDEGISRLNTLRADQKNFTYTAINAEVEKALAMVELYKFAKDFLPTLLLSKNTIRYYADLCPFQTKAVK
;
A
#
# COMPACT_ATOMS: atom_id res chain seq x y z
N MET A 1 39.77 -37.41 -8.85
CA MET A 1 40.21 -36.05 -8.46
C MET A 1 39.41 -35.03 -9.25
N PHE A 2 38.47 -34.31 -8.62
CA PHE A 2 37.79 -33.20 -9.28
C PHE A 2 38.74 -31.98 -9.30
N GLN A 3 39.58 -31.86 -10.31
CA GLN A 3 40.30 -30.62 -10.60
C GLN A 3 39.32 -29.62 -11.23
N GLY A 4 38.39 -29.12 -10.43
CA GLY A 4 37.45 -28.08 -10.83
C GLY A 4 38.06 -26.71 -10.55
N SER A 5 38.68 -26.08 -11.55
CA SER A 5 38.93 -24.64 -11.45
C SER A 5 37.59 -23.89 -11.49
N ILE A 6 37.32 -23.09 -10.45
CA ILE A 6 36.13 -22.24 -10.34
C ILE A 6 36.32 -21.03 -11.25
N THR A 7 36.23 -21.25 -12.56
CA THR A 7 36.26 -20.18 -13.56
C THR A 7 34.83 -19.66 -13.77
N ARG A 8 34.64 -18.34 -13.86
CA ARG A 8 33.31 -17.71 -14.09
C ARG A 8 32.52 -18.36 -15.23
N GLN A 9 33.21 -18.77 -16.29
CA GLN A 9 32.60 -19.42 -17.46
C GLN A 9 31.97 -20.78 -17.11
N ARG A 10 32.63 -21.62 -16.31
CA ARG A 10 32.10 -22.92 -15.87
C ARG A 10 30.90 -22.76 -14.95
N ILE A 11 30.93 -21.79 -14.03
CA ILE A 11 29.78 -21.48 -13.16
C ILE A 11 28.57 -21.08 -14.02
N SER A 12 28.78 -20.21 -15.02
CA SER A 12 27.71 -19.78 -15.92
C SER A 12 27.12 -20.96 -16.71
N GLN A 13 27.97 -21.84 -17.25
CA GLN A 13 27.52 -23.03 -17.97
C GLN A 13 26.75 -23.99 -17.06
N GLN A 14 27.26 -24.28 -15.86
CA GLN A 14 26.57 -25.12 -14.88
C GLN A 14 25.22 -24.53 -14.48
N LYS A 15 25.16 -23.22 -14.27
CA LYS A 15 23.92 -22.50 -14.01
C LYS A 15 22.91 -22.70 -15.14
N GLN A 16 23.30 -22.48 -16.40
CA GLN A 16 22.38 -22.68 -17.54
C GLN A 16 21.87 -24.12 -17.64
N ILE A 17 22.72 -25.12 -17.37
CA ILE A 17 22.31 -26.53 -17.36
C ILE A 17 21.31 -26.81 -16.23
N ILE A 18 21.54 -26.27 -15.03
CA ILE A 18 20.60 -26.43 -13.91
C ILE A 18 19.27 -25.76 -14.27
N LEU A 19 19.30 -24.56 -14.82
CA LEU A 19 18.10 -23.82 -15.19
C LEU A 19 17.27 -24.57 -16.24
N SER A 20 17.91 -25.14 -17.27
CA SER A 20 17.19 -25.90 -18.29
C SER A 20 16.58 -27.19 -17.74
N LEU A 21 17.23 -27.86 -16.78
CA LEU A 21 16.68 -29.07 -16.13
C LEU A 21 15.43 -28.78 -15.29
N PHE A 22 15.37 -27.63 -14.63
CA PHE A 22 14.23 -27.24 -13.79
C PHE A 22 13.20 -26.37 -14.52
N ASN A 23 13.37 -26.13 -15.83
CA ASN A 23 12.59 -25.19 -16.64
C ASN A 23 12.56 -23.75 -16.07
N TYR A 24 13.63 -23.34 -15.39
CA TYR A 24 13.79 -21.96 -14.94
C TYR A 24 14.46 -21.11 -16.01
N GLN A 25 14.12 -19.82 -16.00
CA GLN A 25 14.69 -18.80 -16.84
C GLN A 25 15.52 -17.84 -16.00
N ASP A 26 16.65 -17.44 -16.56
CA ASP A 26 17.46 -16.40 -15.95
C ASP A 26 16.74 -15.05 -16.00
N TRP A 27 16.91 -14.27 -14.93
CA TRP A 27 16.36 -12.92 -14.90
C TRP A 27 16.90 -12.09 -16.06
N SER A 28 15.99 -11.46 -16.79
CA SER A 28 16.32 -10.60 -17.92
C SER A 28 15.55 -9.28 -17.87
N VAL A 29 16.12 -8.25 -18.52
CA VAL A 29 15.48 -6.93 -18.63
C VAL A 29 14.13 -6.99 -19.35
N LYS A 30 13.91 -7.97 -20.24
CA LYS A 30 12.63 -8.16 -20.93
C LYS A 30 11.51 -8.54 -19.95
N GLN A 31 11.81 -9.37 -18.96
CA GLN A 31 10.86 -9.77 -17.92
C GLN A 31 10.65 -8.67 -16.88
N ALA A 32 11.59 -7.72 -16.76
CA ALA A 32 11.47 -6.61 -15.80
C ALA A 32 10.19 -5.80 -15.99
N ILE A 33 9.77 -5.58 -17.25
CA ILE A 33 8.53 -4.85 -17.55
C ILE A 33 7.30 -5.58 -16.99
N LEU A 34 7.18 -6.89 -17.26
CA LEU A 34 6.08 -7.72 -16.75
C LEU A 34 6.07 -7.80 -15.22
N ILE A 35 7.26 -7.89 -14.62
CA ILE A 35 7.43 -7.91 -13.17
C ILE A 35 7.01 -6.57 -12.56
N GLU A 36 7.41 -5.44 -13.16
CA GLU A 36 7.03 -4.10 -12.70
C GLU A 36 5.52 -3.85 -12.84
N GLU A 37 4.89 -4.31 -13.92
CA GLU A 37 3.43 -4.26 -14.09
C GLU A 37 2.71 -5.06 -13.00
N HIS A 38 3.13 -6.31 -12.77
CA HIS A 38 2.56 -7.14 -11.71
C HIS A 38 2.80 -6.54 -10.31
N LEU A 39 4.00 -5.98 -10.08
CA LEU A 39 4.35 -5.31 -8.83
C LEU A 39 3.43 -4.10 -8.56
N ARG A 40 3.10 -3.33 -9.60
CA ARG A 40 2.15 -2.21 -9.48
C ARG A 40 0.76 -2.67 -9.04
N GLU A 41 0.29 -3.79 -9.58
CA GLU A 41 -0.98 -4.38 -9.13
C GLU A 41 -0.88 -4.80 -7.66
N LEU A 42 0.17 -5.53 -7.29
CA LEU A 42 0.39 -5.97 -5.91
C LEU A 42 0.42 -4.80 -4.91
N LEU A 43 1.03 -3.67 -5.26
CA LEU A 43 1.08 -2.48 -4.39
C LEU A 43 -0.31 -1.93 -4.06
N ARG A 44 -1.31 -2.12 -4.93
CA ARG A 44 -2.71 -1.72 -4.64
C ARG A 44 -3.38 -2.65 -3.63
N TYR A 45 -2.98 -3.92 -3.61
CA TYR A 45 -3.54 -4.95 -2.73
C TYR A 45 -2.84 -5.02 -1.37
N TYR A 46 -1.53 -4.77 -1.34
CA TYR A 46 -0.69 -4.96 -0.16
C TYR A 46 -0.07 -3.64 0.27
N PRO A 47 -0.54 -3.05 1.40
CA PRO A 47 0.01 -1.80 1.89
C PRO A 47 1.41 -1.94 2.51
N LYS A 48 1.82 -3.17 2.87
CA LYS A 48 3.10 -3.45 3.51
C LYS A 48 4.08 -4.03 2.50
N GLY A 49 5.25 -3.41 2.38
CA GLY A 49 6.26 -3.83 1.40
C GLY A 49 6.74 -5.29 1.55
N HIS A 50 6.78 -5.84 2.77
CA HIS A 50 7.15 -7.25 2.96
C HIS A 50 6.09 -8.23 2.45
N ASP A 51 4.80 -7.87 2.52
CA ASP A 51 3.72 -8.69 1.98
C ASP A 51 3.77 -8.66 0.45
N THR A 52 3.93 -7.48 -0.14
CA THR A 52 4.16 -7.30 -1.58
C THR A 52 5.37 -8.10 -2.06
N PHE A 53 6.47 -8.06 -1.30
CA PHE A 53 7.68 -8.83 -1.60
C PHE A 53 7.42 -10.34 -1.58
N ARG A 54 6.72 -10.85 -0.57
CA ARG A 54 6.36 -12.27 -0.50
C ARG A 54 5.54 -12.70 -1.71
N GLN A 55 4.56 -11.90 -2.11
CA GLN A 55 3.74 -12.20 -3.29
C GLN A 55 4.54 -12.14 -4.58
N LEU A 56 5.48 -11.19 -4.70
CA LEU A 56 6.39 -11.14 -5.82
C LEU A 56 7.26 -12.40 -5.91
N LEU A 57 7.76 -12.94 -4.79
CA LEU A 57 8.52 -14.18 -4.79
C LEU A 57 7.68 -15.37 -5.28
N VAL A 58 6.41 -15.45 -4.87
CA VAL A 58 5.48 -16.48 -5.37
C VAL A 58 5.26 -16.32 -6.87
N TYR A 59 5.09 -15.09 -7.36
CA TYR A 59 4.96 -14.83 -8.79
C TYR A 59 6.21 -15.26 -9.58
N LEU A 60 7.40 -14.92 -9.11
CA LEU A 60 8.66 -15.32 -9.75
C LEU A 60 8.80 -16.84 -9.79
N ASP A 61 8.42 -17.54 -8.72
CA ASP A 61 8.48 -19.01 -8.68
C ASP A 61 7.47 -19.67 -9.66
N ASN A 62 6.27 -19.10 -9.76
CA ASN A 62 5.24 -19.54 -10.71
C ASN A 62 5.67 -19.32 -12.16
N GLN A 63 6.31 -18.19 -12.46
CA GLN A 63 6.86 -17.89 -13.78
C GLN A 63 8.20 -18.60 -14.05
N LYS A 64 8.71 -19.37 -13.09
CA LYS A 64 10.01 -20.05 -13.14
C LYS A 64 11.14 -19.08 -13.46
N ILE A 65 11.12 -17.89 -12.87
CA ILE A 65 12.14 -16.86 -13.02
C ILE A 65 13.08 -16.90 -11.81
N VAL A 66 14.38 -16.93 -12.06
CA VAL A 66 15.39 -16.81 -11.00
C VAL A 66 15.26 -15.46 -10.32
N ILE A 67 15.30 -15.46 -8.98
CA ILE A 67 15.20 -14.25 -8.18
C ILE A 67 16.31 -13.26 -8.61
N PRO A 68 15.96 -12.02 -8.98
CA PRO A 68 16.93 -11.01 -9.34
C PRO A 68 17.87 -10.67 -8.18
N THR A 69 18.95 -9.96 -8.46
CA THR A 69 19.83 -9.46 -7.39
C THR A 69 19.06 -8.53 -6.45
N TYR A 70 19.48 -8.50 -5.18
CA TYR A 70 18.87 -7.63 -4.17
C TYR A 70 18.79 -6.16 -4.63
N ARG A 71 19.86 -5.64 -5.24
CA ARG A 71 19.89 -4.28 -5.77
C ARG A 71 18.82 -4.05 -6.84
N CYS A 72 18.65 -5.01 -7.76
CA CYS A 72 17.62 -4.93 -8.79
C CYS A 72 16.21 -4.88 -8.19
N LEU A 73 15.93 -5.76 -7.21
CA LEU A 73 14.67 -5.75 -6.48
C LEU A 73 14.45 -4.43 -5.74
N GLN A 74 15.44 -3.96 -4.99
CA GLN A 74 15.37 -2.69 -4.28
C GLN A 74 15.05 -1.52 -5.22
N ASP A 75 15.73 -1.44 -6.36
CA ASP A 75 15.51 -0.39 -7.35
C ASP A 75 14.11 -0.48 -7.97
N MET A 76 13.61 -1.68 -8.27
CA MET A 76 12.25 -1.91 -8.78
C MET A 76 11.18 -1.47 -7.77
N PHE A 77 11.29 -1.90 -6.51
CA PHE A 77 10.37 -1.51 -5.46
C PHE A 77 10.38 0.01 -5.25
N THR A 78 11.55 0.62 -5.18
CA THR A 78 11.67 2.07 -4.97
C THR A 78 10.97 2.85 -6.09
N ARG A 79 11.14 2.44 -7.36
CA ARG A 79 10.47 3.09 -8.49
C ARG A 79 8.95 2.89 -8.46
N GLU A 80 8.47 1.66 -8.27
CA GLU A 80 7.02 1.41 -8.30
C GLU A 80 6.31 2.02 -7.08
N PHE A 81 6.94 2.05 -5.90
CA PHE A 81 6.41 2.80 -4.75
C PHE A 81 6.31 4.30 -5.02
N ALA A 82 7.34 4.90 -5.65
CA ALA A 82 7.30 6.31 -6.01
C ALA A 82 6.15 6.60 -6.99
N LYS A 83 6.01 5.78 -8.05
CA LYS A 83 4.91 5.91 -9.01
C LYS A 83 3.53 5.77 -8.37
N GLU A 84 3.36 4.82 -7.45
CA GLU A 84 2.10 4.63 -6.74
C GLU A 84 1.80 5.79 -5.77
N SER A 85 2.83 6.30 -5.08
CA SER A 85 2.73 7.51 -4.25
C SER A 85 2.29 8.71 -5.09
N ASP A 86 2.92 8.93 -6.24
CA ASP A 86 2.57 10.03 -7.16
C ASP A 86 1.13 9.90 -7.68
N ARG A 87 0.70 8.70 -8.04
CA ARG A 87 -0.68 8.42 -8.45
C ARG A 87 -1.68 8.78 -7.34
N LEU A 88 -1.41 8.35 -6.11
CA LEU A 88 -2.28 8.68 -4.97
C LEU A 88 -2.28 10.18 -4.68
N ASN A 89 -1.13 10.85 -4.76
CA ASN A 89 -1.03 12.30 -4.59
C ASN A 89 -1.86 13.05 -5.64
N GLN A 90 -1.80 12.64 -6.92
CA GLN A 90 -2.62 13.22 -7.97
C GLN A 90 -4.12 13.06 -7.70
N LEU A 91 -4.56 11.89 -7.22
CA LEU A 91 -5.96 11.67 -6.85
C LEU A 91 -6.38 12.50 -5.64
N ILE A 92 -5.50 12.66 -4.65
CA ILE A 92 -5.74 13.51 -3.48
C ILE A 92 -5.87 14.98 -3.88
N MET A 93 -5.10 15.45 -4.86
CA MET A 93 -5.22 16.82 -5.38
C MET A 93 -6.57 17.11 -6.04
N LEU A 94 -7.30 16.09 -6.52
CA LEU A 94 -8.64 16.24 -7.10
C LEU A 94 -9.74 16.46 -6.05
N ILE A 95 -9.43 16.32 -4.75
CA ILE A 95 -10.39 16.54 -3.68
C ILE A 95 -10.76 18.04 -3.63
N PRO A 96 -12.04 18.42 -3.69
CA PRO A 96 -12.45 19.81 -3.62
C PRO A 96 -11.98 20.50 -2.33
N GLU A 97 -11.54 21.76 -2.40
CA GLU A 97 -11.01 22.51 -1.24
C GLU A 97 -11.97 22.52 -0.04
N ILE A 98 -13.29 22.58 -0.31
CA ILE A 98 -14.32 22.53 0.74
C ILE A 98 -14.21 21.22 1.54
N LYS A 99 -14.05 20.09 0.84
CA LYS A 99 -13.88 18.77 1.47
C LYS A 99 -12.53 18.65 2.16
N GLN A 100 -11.46 19.21 1.58
CA GLN A 100 -10.16 19.27 2.25
C GLN A 100 -10.25 20.04 3.57
N LYS A 101 -10.89 21.22 3.59
CA LYS A 101 -11.10 22.00 4.84
C LYS A 101 -11.94 21.25 5.86
N GLN A 102 -13.02 20.58 5.44
CA GLN A 102 -13.83 19.74 6.33
C GLN A 102 -13.00 18.60 6.93
N LEU A 103 -12.18 17.90 6.14
CA LEU A 103 -11.28 16.83 6.60
C LEU A 103 -10.18 17.36 7.53
N SER A 104 -9.55 18.49 7.20
CA SER A 104 -8.56 19.14 8.06
C SER A 104 -9.17 19.59 9.39
N GLY A 105 -10.40 20.08 9.39
CA GLY A 105 -11.15 20.41 10.60
C GLY A 105 -11.45 19.20 11.49
N LEU A 106 -11.49 17.98 10.93
CA LEU A 106 -11.59 16.76 11.72
C LEU A 106 -10.28 16.41 12.42
N ILE A 107 -9.15 16.65 11.76
CA ILE A 107 -7.80 16.32 12.24
C ILE A 107 -7.31 17.37 13.24
N ASN A 108 -7.63 18.65 13.01
CA ASN A 108 -7.23 19.76 13.87
C ASN A 108 -7.76 19.56 15.30
N ARG A 109 -6.91 19.91 16.26
CA ARG A 109 -7.23 19.82 17.69
C ARG A 109 -7.79 21.15 18.14
N ASP A 110 -9.09 21.19 18.38
CA ASP A 110 -9.67 22.21 19.25
C ASP A 110 -9.48 21.70 20.69
N GLU A 111 -8.84 22.49 21.54
CA GLU A 111 -8.67 22.19 22.98
C GLU A 111 -7.93 20.86 23.29
N GLY A 112 -7.02 20.42 22.41
CA GLY A 112 -6.19 19.23 22.62
C GLY A 112 -6.86 17.89 22.27
N ILE A 113 -8.14 17.89 21.90
CA ILE A 113 -8.87 16.72 21.41
C ILE A 113 -9.23 16.95 19.94
N SER A 114 -8.75 16.07 19.06
CA SER A 114 -9.18 16.11 17.65
C SER A 114 -10.67 15.76 17.56
N ARG A 115 -11.42 16.48 16.73
CA ARG A 115 -12.85 16.20 16.47
C ARG A 115 -13.05 14.76 15.97
N LEU A 116 -12.05 14.17 15.33
CA LEU A 116 -12.01 12.75 14.96
C LEU A 116 -12.00 11.79 16.18
N ASN A 117 -11.33 12.15 17.28
CA ASN A 117 -11.38 11.35 18.51
C ASN A 117 -12.74 11.44 19.20
N THR A 118 -13.36 12.62 19.18
CA THR A 118 -14.75 12.80 19.66
C THR A 118 -15.73 12.02 18.78
N LEU A 119 -15.47 11.93 17.47
CA LEU A 119 -16.26 11.09 16.56
C LEU A 119 -16.15 9.60 16.89
N ARG A 120 -14.95 9.15 17.24
CA ARG A 120 -14.68 7.75 17.57
C ARG A 120 -15.17 7.34 18.97
N ALA A 121 -15.29 8.29 19.90
CA ALA A 121 -15.76 8.01 21.24
C ALA A 121 -17.24 7.59 21.21
N ASP A 122 -17.52 6.46 21.87
CA ASP A 122 -18.89 6.02 22.08
C ASP A 122 -19.60 6.92 23.08
N GLN A 123 -20.93 6.98 22.97
CA GLN A 123 -21.77 7.70 23.92
C GLN A 123 -21.59 7.13 25.34
N LYS A 124 -21.49 8.03 26.33
CA LYS A 124 -21.26 7.64 27.73
C LYS A 124 -22.49 6.98 28.37
N ASN A 125 -23.68 7.32 27.90
CA ASN A 125 -24.97 6.83 28.40
C ASN A 125 -26.05 6.94 27.31
N PHE A 126 -27.20 6.33 27.55
CA PHE A 126 -28.36 6.33 26.63
C PHE A 126 -29.41 7.38 27.03
N THR A 127 -29.00 8.49 27.65
CA THR A 127 -29.95 9.57 27.96
C THR A 127 -30.38 10.28 26.68
N TYR A 128 -31.58 10.88 26.69
CA TYR A 128 -32.12 11.62 25.55
C TYR A 128 -31.13 12.66 24.98
N THR A 129 -30.42 13.37 25.86
CA THR A 129 -29.39 14.34 25.49
C THR A 129 -28.19 13.70 24.78
N ALA A 130 -27.73 12.52 25.23
CA ALA A 130 -26.62 11.81 24.61
C ALA A 130 -27.01 11.21 23.25
N ILE A 131 -28.23 10.68 23.14
CA ILE A 131 -28.76 10.16 21.87
C ILE A 131 -28.90 11.29 20.85
N ASN A 132 -29.47 12.44 21.22
CA ASN A 132 -29.56 13.59 20.32
C ASN A 132 -28.18 14.10 19.90
N ALA A 133 -27.19 14.11 20.80
CA ALA A 133 -25.83 14.48 20.46
C ALA A 133 -25.20 13.50 19.44
N GLU A 134 -25.46 12.20 19.56
CA GLU A 134 -24.99 11.19 18.59
C GLU A 134 -25.68 11.33 17.23
N VAL A 135 -26.97 11.69 17.21
CA VAL A 135 -27.71 11.98 15.96
C VAL A 135 -27.13 13.21 15.26
N GLU A 136 -26.93 14.32 15.97
CA GLU A 136 -26.32 15.54 15.42
C GLU A 136 -24.90 15.28 14.88
N LYS A 137 -24.12 14.50 15.62
CA LYS A 137 -22.78 14.04 15.23
C LYS A 137 -22.83 13.21 13.94
N ALA A 138 -23.77 12.28 13.82
CA ALA A 138 -23.95 11.48 12.62
C ALA A 138 -24.38 12.34 11.42
N LEU A 139 -25.35 13.24 11.63
CA LEU A 139 -25.83 14.19 10.61
C LEU A 139 -24.71 15.07 10.07
N ALA A 140 -23.83 15.58 10.94
CA ALA A 140 -22.68 16.37 10.55
C ALA A 140 -21.66 15.60 9.67
N MET A 141 -21.66 14.25 9.73
CA MET A 141 -20.75 13.40 8.95
C MET A 141 -21.36 12.88 7.65
N VAL A 142 -22.66 13.03 7.42
CA VAL A 142 -23.36 12.46 6.24
C VAL A 142 -22.70 12.90 4.94
N GLU A 143 -22.33 14.18 4.82
CA GLU A 143 -21.71 14.69 3.61
C GLU A 143 -20.30 14.13 3.35
N LEU A 144 -19.50 13.99 4.41
CA LEU A 144 -18.16 13.41 4.30
C LEU A 144 -18.23 11.90 4.04
N TYR A 145 -19.22 11.22 4.61
CA TYR A 145 -19.48 9.81 4.33
C TYR A 145 -19.87 9.58 2.87
N LYS A 146 -20.79 10.38 2.32
CA LYS A 146 -21.17 10.31 0.90
C LYS A 146 -19.95 10.54 0.00
N PHE A 147 -19.19 11.59 0.29
CA PHE A 147 -17.95 11.87 -0.44
C PHE A 147 -16.96 10.70 -0.37
N ALA A 148 -16.69 10.14 0.80
CA ALA A 148 -15.78 9.02 0.96
C ALA A 148 -16.26 7.77 0.21
N LYS A 149 -17.58 7.51 0.20
CA LYS A 149 -18.19 6.40 -0.51
C LYS A 149 -17.95 6.48 -2.02
N ASP A 150 -17.95 7.69 -2.59
CA ASP A 150 -17.72 7.92 -4.01
C ASP A 150 -16.22 8.02 -4.34
N PHE A 151 -15.42 8.62 -3.45
CA PHE A 151 -14.00 8.85 -3.66
C PHE A 151 -13.14 7.60 -3.45
N LEU A 152 -13.37 6.81 -2.40
CA LEU A 152 -12.54 5.63 -2.07
C LEU A 152 -12.45 4.59 -3.22
N PRO A 153 -13.53 4.29 -3.97
CA PRO A 153 -13.45 3.43 -5.15
C PRO A 153 -12.49 3.95 -6.24
N THR A 154 -12.32 5.27 -6.38
CA THR A 154 -11.43 5.86 -7.39
C THR A 154 -9.95 5.59 -7.09
N LEU A 155 -9.61 5.32 -5.83
CA LEU A 155 -8.24 5.00 -5.42
C LEU A 155 -7.79 3.61 -5.92
N LEU A 156 -8.72 2.73 -6.30
CA LEU A 156 -8.43 1.35 -6.74
C LEU A 156 -7.62 0.54 -5.72
N LEU A 157 -7.78 0.85 -4.43
CA LEU A 157 -7.13 0.15 -3.33
C LEU A 157 -7.99 -1.02 -2.86
N SER A 158 -7.35 -2.10 -2.40
CA SER A 158 -8.10 -3.18 -1.78
C SER A 158 -8.77 -2.74 -0.47
N LYS A 159 -9.84 -3.44 -0.08
CA LYS A 159 -10.49 -3.20 1.22
C LYS A 159 -9.53 -3.37 2.40
N ASN A 160 -8.58 -4.29 2.30
CA ASN A 160 -7.54 -4.49 3.32
C ASN A 160 -6.58 -3.31 3.39
N THR A 161 -6.20 -2.76 2.24
CA THR A 161 -5.38 -1.56 2.14
C THR A 161 -6.07 -0.36 2.76
N ILE A 162 -7.35 -0.14 2.44
CA ILE A 162 -8.17 0.93 3.02
C ILE A 162 -8.26 0.78 4.54
N ARG A 163 -8.52 -0.44 5.04
CA ARG A 163 -8.57 -0.72 6.48
C ARG A 163 -7.23 -0.45 7.17
N TYR A 164 -6.13 -0.88 6.57
CA TYR A 164 -4.79 -0.63 7.10
C TYR A 164 -4.48 0.87 7.25
N TYR A 165 -4.85 1.70 6.26
CA TYR A 165 -4.69 3.14 6.37
C TYR A 165 -5.62 3.77 7.41
N ALA A 166 -6.85 3.26 7.55
CA ALA A 166 -7.77 3.69 8.60
C ALA A 166 -7.21 3.40 10.00
N ASP A 167 -6.59 2.22 10.18
CA ASP A 167 -5.95 1.81 11.45
C ASP A 167 -4.71 2.65 11.78
N LEU A 168 -4.04 3.24 10.78
CA LEU A 168 -2.88 4.12 10.96
C LEU A 168 -3.25 5.55 11.39
N CYS A 169 -4.44 6.02 11.05
CA CYS A 169 -4.89 7.39 11.33
C CYS A 169 -4.74 7.83 12.82
N PRO A 170 -5.08 6.98 13.81
CA PRO A 170 -4.90 7.29 15.23
C PRO A 170 -3.43 7.43 15.68
N PHE A 171 -2.50 6.79 15.00
CA PHE A 171 -1.06 6.88 15.32
C PHE A 171 -0.45 8.16 14.74
N GLN A 172 -0.84 8.52 13.52
CA GLN A 172 -0.36 9.74 12.85
C GLN A 172 -0.87 11.01 13.55
N THR A 173 -2.10 10.99 14.06
CA THR A 173 -2.66 12.10 14.86
C THR A 173 -1.96 12.30 16.20
N LYS A 174 -1.23 11.30 16.74
CA LYS A 174 -0.38 11.45 17.93
C LYS A 174 1.02 11.97 17.61
N ALA A 175 1.52 11.73 16.40
CA ALA A 175 2.90 12.00 16.00
C ALA A 175 3.15 13.43 15.49
N VAL A 176 2.09 14.21 15.19
CA VAL A 176 2.22 15.65 14.95
C VAL A 176 2.45 16.34 16.30
N LYS A 177 3.73 16.50 16.66
CA LYS A 177 4.25 17.36 17.72
C LYS A 177 5.15 18.40 17.07
#